data_AF-A0AAE0VE84-F1
#
_entry.id   AF-A0AAE0VE84-F1
#
_cell.length_a   1.000
_cell.length_b   1.000
_cell.length_c   1.000
_cell.angle_alpha   90.00
_cell.angle_beta   90.00
_cell.angle_gamma   90.00
#
_symmetry.space_group_name_H-M   'P 1'
#
loop_
_entity.id
_entity.type
_entity.pdbx_description
1 polymer ?
#
loop_
_entity_poly.entity_id
_entity_poly.type
_entity_poly.pdbx_seq_one_letter_code
_entity_poly.pdbx_strand_id
1 'polypeptide(L)'
;MTAKVRALLKSRASAFRAGDKDALRTARAKLSRAIREVKRTHSQRIHGHFQNSGDTRRMWQGIQSITNYRPAPPACDSDASLPDALNSFYARFEAQTDVTARKSIPPPEDQVLCLTTADVRKTLSGVNPQRSAGPDNIPGRVLRECAEQLADVSTDIFNISLSSAVIPTCLKTTTLSST
;
A
#
# COMPACT_ATOMS: atom_id res chain seq x y z
N MET A 1 3.82 -24.67 -19.53
CA MET A 1 4.52 -25.66 -20.39
C MET A 1 4.99 -24.96 -21.67
N THR A 2 6.30 -24.94 -21.99
CA THR A 2 6.83 -24.18 -23.14
C THR A 2 6.70 -24.93 -24.47
N ALA A 3 6.71 -24.21 -25.61
CA ALA A 3 6.65 -24.81 -26.95
C ALA A 3 7.81 -25.79 -27.22
N LYS A 4 9.03 -25.43 -26.78
CA LYS A 4 10.22 -26.29 -26.89
C LYS A 4 10.07 -27.61 -26.15
N VAL A 5 9.56 -27.60 -24.91
CA VAL A 5 9.32 -28.83 -24.13
C VAL A 5 8.23 -29.69 -24.78
N ARG A 6 7.17 -29.08 -25.32
CA ARG A 6 6.14 -29.79 -26.09
C ARG A 6 6.70 -30.48 -27.34
N ALA A 7 7.56 -29.80 -28.10
CA ALA A 7 8.21 -30.38 -29.28
C ALA A 7 9.11 -31.58 -28.91
N LEU A 8 9.89 -31.46 -27.82
CA LEU A 8 10.74 -32.54 -27.34
C LEU A 8 9.95 -33.75 -26.82
N LEU A 9 8.78 -33.53 -26.22
CA LEU A 9 7.87 -34.62 -25.84
C LEU A 9 7.31 -35.35 -27.07
N LYS A 10 6.94 -34.62 -28.13
CA LYS A 10 6.52 -35.21 -29.40
C LYS A 10 7.64 -36.03 -30.05
N SER A 11 8.86 -35.49 -30.09
CA SER A 11 10.04 -36.19 -30.62
C SER A 11 10.39 -37.45 -29.81
N ARG A 12 10.24 -37.42 -28.48
CA ARG A 12 10.40 -38.62 -27.64
C ARG A 12 9.35 -39.67 -27.97
N ALA A 13 8.09 -39.25 -28.13
CA ALA A 13 6.98 -40.15 -28.44
C ALA A 13 7.14 -40.79 -29.84
N SER A 14 7.63 -40.05 -30.83
CA SER A 14 7.91 -40.60 -32.17
C SER A 14 9.04 -41.62 -32.14
N ALA A 15 10.15 -41.32 -31.45
CA ALA A 15 11.27 -42.27 -31.29
C ALA A 15 10.85 -43.55 -30.56
N PHE A 16 9.98 -43.44 -29.55
CA PHE A 16 9.42 -44.60 -28.87
C PHE A 16 8.57 -45.47 -29.78
N ARG A 17 7.67 -44.87 -30.58
CA ARG A 17 6.84 -45.61 -31.55
C ARG A 17 7.65 -46.27 -32.66
N ALA A 18 8.74 -45.64 -33.08
CA ALA A 18 9.64 -46.17 -34.09
C ALA A 18 10.55 -47.31 -33.58
N GLY A 19 10.58 -47.60 -32.27
CA GLY A 19 11.45 -48.62 -31.68
C GLY A 19 12.95 -48.27 -31.67
N ASP A 20 13.32 -47.06 -32.11
CA ASP A 20 14.70 -46.58 -32.16
C ASP A 20 15.22 -46.23 -30.76
N LYS A 21 16.07 -47.12 -30.22
CA LYS A 21 16.61 -47.00 -28.87
C LYS A 21 17.57 -45.81 -28.72
N ASP A 22 18.36 -45.48 -29.73
CA ASP A 22 19.36 -44.42 -29.66
C ASP A 22 18.74 -43.02 -29.86
N ALA A 23 17.79 -42.90 -30.78
CA ALA A 23 16.97 -41.70 -30.88
C ALA A 23 16.16 -41.46 -29.60
N LEU A 24 15.62 -42.52 -28.97
CA LEU A 24 14.90 -42.41 -27.72
C LEU A 24 15.79 -41.94 -26.56
N ARG A 25 17.01 -42.48 -26.43
CA ARG A 25 18.01 -42.02 -25.44
C ARG A 25 18.33 -40.54 -25.64
N THR A 26 18.59 -40.14 -26.88
CA THR A 26 18.90 -38.75 -27.24
C THR A 26 17.74 -37.80 -26.94
N ALA A 27 16.51 -38.17 -27.33
CA ALA A 27 15.33 -37.38 -27.08
C ALA A 27 15.05 -37.21 -25.58
N ARG A 28 15.24 -38.26 -24.77
CA ARG A 28 15.12 -38.20 -23.30
C ARG A 28 16.15 -37.24 -22.70
N ALA A 29 17.42 -37.33 -23.11
CA ALA A 29 18.47 -36.44 -22.62
C ALA A 29 18.21 -34.96 -22.99
N LYS A 30 17.72 -34.71 -24.21
CA LYS A 30 17.32 -33.36 -24.66
C LYS A 30 16.13 -32.82 -23.87
N LEU A 31 15.11 -33.65 -23.63
CA LEU A 31 13.94 -33.28 -22.82
C LEU A 31 14.32 -32.92 -21.39
N SER A 32 15.13 -33.76 -20.72
CA SER A 32 15.59 -33.50 -19.35
C SER A 32 16.38 -32.20 -19.23
N ARG A 33 17.26 -31.91 -20.20
CA ARG A 33 17.98 -30.63 -20.28
C ARG A 33 17.03 -29.46 -20.45
N ALA A 34 16.07 -29.56 -21.37
CA ALA A 34 15.11 -28.48 -21.61
C ALA A 34 14.20 -28.22 -20.39
N ILE A 35 13.80 -29.25 -19.65
CA ILE A 35 13.03 -29.09 -18.41
C ILE A 35 13.87 -28.38 -17.35
N ARG A 36 15.14 -28.76 -17.16
CA ARG A 36 16.05 -28.09 -16.22
C ARG A 36 16.22 -26.61 -16.57
N GLU A 37 16.39 -26.29 -17.85
CA GLU A 37 16.53 -24.91 -18.32
C GLU A 37 15.27 -24.08 -18.07
N VAL A 38 14.09 -24.64 -18.37
CA VAL A 38 12.81 -23.97 -18.09
C VAL A 38 12.60 -23.75 -16.60
N LYS A 39 12.97 -24.70 -15.74
CA LYS A 39 12.90 -24.52 -14.28
C LYS A 39 13.86 -23.44 -13.80
N ARG A 40 15.10 -23.41 -14.32
CA ARG A 40 16.12 -22.42 -13.97
C ARG A 40 15.68 -21.01 -14.33
N THR A 41 15.26 -20.81 -15.58
CA THR A 41 14.76 -19.51 -16.07
C THR A 41 13.53 -19.03 -15.29
N HIS A 42 12.60 -19.93 -14.97
CA HIS A 42 11.46 -19.58 -14.12
C HIS A 42 11.89 -19.14 -12.72
N SER A 43 12.82 -19.88 -12.09
CA SER A 43 13.34 -19.55 -10.75
C SER A 43 14.05 -18.19 -10.75
N GLN A 44 14.89 -17.91 -11.75
CA GLN A 44 15.56 -16.62 -11.91
C GLN A 44 14.56 -15.47 -12.05
N ARG A 45 13.48 -15.66 -12.82
CA ARG A 45 12.41 -14.67 -12.95
C ARG A 45 11.73 -14.39 -11.60
N ILE A 46 11.43 -15.44 -10.82
CA ILE A 46 10.85 -15.28 -9.48
C ILE A 46 11.81 -14.51 -8.56
N HIS A 47 13.08 -14.88 -8.54
CA HIS A 47 14.09 -14.17 -7.74
C HIS A 47 14.23 -12.70 -8.14
N GLY A 48 14.15 -12.38 -9.43
CA GLY A 48 14.21 -11.01 -9.94
C GLY A 48 13.13 -10.09 -9.38
N HIS A 49 11.96 -10.62 -8.97
CA HIS A 49 10.91 -9.83 -8.34
C HIS A 49 11.27 -9.33 -6.93
N PHE A 50 12.26 -9.93 -6.27
CA PHE A 50 12.63 -9.65 -4.87
C PHE A 50 13.99 -8.97 -4.72
N GLN A 51 14.69 -8.65 -5.81
CA GLN A 51 16.03 -8.06 -5.75
C GLN A 51 16.03 -6.58 -5.34
N ASN A 52 14.94 -5.84 -5.60
CA ASN A 52 14.82 -4.43 -5.29
C ASN A 52 13.77 -4.20 -4.19
N SER A 53 14.21 -3.93 -2.96
CA SER A 53 13.33 -3.75 -1.79
C SER A 53 12.40 -2.53 -1.87
N GLY A 54 12.71 -1.55 -2.74
CA GLY A 54 11.91 -0.34 -2.92
C GLY A 54 10.69 -0.47 -3.86
N ASP A 55 10.56 -1.56 -4.62
CA ASP A 55 9.46 -1.76 -5.57
C ASP A 55 8.48 -2.82 -5.05
N THR A 56 7.59 -2.38 -4.15
CA THR A 56 6.58 -3.25 -3.53
C THR A 56 5.62 -3.85 -4.56
N ARG A 57 5.37 -3.16 -5.69
CA ARG A 57 4.52 -3.66 -6.77
C ARG A 57 5.17 -4.87 -7.45
N ARG A 58 6.47 -4.82 -7.74
CA ARG A 58 7.20 -5.97 -8.30
C ARG A 58 7.29 -7.14 -7.33
N MET A 59 7.50 -6.89 -6.05
CA MET A 59 7.44 -7.96 -5.03
C MET A 59 6.09 -8.65 -5.04
N TRP A 60 5.00 -7.88 -5.14
CA TRP A 60 3.65 -8.42 -5.15
C TRP A 60 3.36 -9.28 -6.39
N GLN A 61 3.90 -8.90 -7.56
CA GLN A 61 3.86 -9.75 -8.77
C GLN A 61 4.61 -11.09 -8.57
N GLY A 62 5.72 -11.07 -7.83
CA GLY A 62 6.46 -12.26 -7.44
C GLY A 62 5.61 -13.19 -6.57
N ILE A 63 4.95 -12.64 -5.55
CA ILE A 63 4.07 -13.39 -4.63
C ILE A 63 2.88 -13.99 -5.38
N GLN A 64 2.21 -13.21 -6.25
CA GLN A 64 1.14 -13.71 -7.12
C GLN A 64 1.60 -14.87 -8.02
N SER A 65 2.81 -14.78 -8.57
CA SER A 65 3.38 -15.82 -9.43
C SER A 65 3.69 -17.12 -8.69
N ILE A 66 3.99 -17.05 -7.38
CA ILE A 66 4.27 -18.21 -6.53
C ILE A 66 2.96 -18.87 -6.07
N THR A 67 2.01 -18.07 -5.62
CA THR A 67 0.74 -18.56 -5.04
C THR A 67 -0.31 -18.89 -6.10
N ASN A 68 -0.06 -18.55 -7.37
CA ASN A 68 -1.07 -18.50 -8.44
C ASN A 68 -2.30 -17.64 -8.07
N TYR A 69 -2.12 -16.70 -7.13
CA TYR A 69 -3.19 -15.82 -6.71
C TYR A 69 -3.53 -14.84 -7.84
N ARG A 70 -4.70 -15.06 -8.45
CA ARG A 70 -5.33 -14.12 -9.37
C ARG A 70 -6.63 -13.68 -8.71
N PRO A 71 -6.66 -12.51 -8.06
CA PRO A 71 -7.92 -12.01 -7.56
C PRO A 71 -8.84 -11.83 -8.77
N ALA A 72 -10.02 -12.44 -8.72
CA ALA A 72 -11.11 -11.95 -9.55
C ALA A 72 -11.31 -10.47 -9.20
N PRO A 73 -11.68 -9.61 -10.16
CA PRO A 73 -12.22 -8.31 -9.81
C PRO A 73 -13.31 -8.57 -8.77
N PRO A 74 -13.25 -7.97 -7.58
CA PRO A 74 -14.31 -8.16 -6.61
C PRO A 74 -15.62 -7.78 -7.31
N ALA A 75 -16.57 -8.70 -7.34
CA ALA A 75 -17.95 -8.31 -7.52
C ALA A 75 -18.24 -7.43 -6.31
N CYS A 76 -18.28 -6.12 -6.52
CA CYS A 76 -18.65 -5.19 -5.48
C CYS A 76 -20.13 -5.42 -5.16
N ASP A 77 -20.43 -6.37 -4.29
CA ASP A 77 -21.58 -6.24 -3.41
C ASP A 77 -21.22 -5.15 -2.41
N SER A 78 -21.33 -3.91 -2.87
CA SER A 78 -21.20 -2.73 -2.03
C SER A 78 -22.45 -2.67 -1.17
N ASP A 79 -22.46 -3.44 -0.08
CA ASP A 79 -23.44 -3.24 0.98
C ASP A 79 -23.20 -1.84 1.54
N ALA A 80 -24.07 -0.90 1.15
CA ALA A 80 -23.98 0.50 1.55
C ALA A 80 -24.04 0.68 3.07
N SER A 81 -24.49 -0.33 3.82
CA SER A 81 -24.54 -0.32 5.28
C SER A 81 -23.23 -0.78 5.96
N LEU A 82 -22.30 -1.41 5.22
CA LEU A 82 -21.04 -1.91 5.78
C LEU A 82 -20.17 -0.80 6.40
N PRO A 83 -19.99 0.38 5.78
CA PRO A 83 -19.25 1.48 6.39
C PRO A 83 -19.85 1.91 7.73
N ASP A 84 -21.18 2.00 7.83
CA ASP A 84 -21.88 2.39 9.05
C ASP A 84 -21.75 1.32 10.16
N ALA A 85 -21.79 0.03 9.79
CA ALA A 85 -21.57 -1.07 10.71
C ALA A 85 -20.12 -1.08 11.26
N LEU A 86 -19.13 -0.82 10.41
CA LEU A 86 -17.73 -0.69 10.83
C LEU A 86 -17.53 0.53 11.73
N ASN A 87 -18.10 1.67 11.36
CA ASN A 87 -18.02 2.90 12.15
C ASN A 87 -18.62 2.67 13.55
N SER A 88 -19.79 2.06 13.63
CA SER A 88 -20.43 1.68 14.91
C SER A 88 -19.58 0.73 15.74
N PHE A 89 -18.94 -0.26 15.09
CA PHE A 89 -18.08 -1.23 15.77
C PHE A 89 -16.82 -0.60 16.37
N TYR A 90 -16.18 0.35 15.68
CA TYR A 90 -14.96 0.98 16.19
C TYR A 90 -15.25 2.12 17.16
N ALA A 91 -16.30 2.92 16.92
CA ALA A 91 -16.70 4.02 17.81
C ALA A 91 -17.05 3.55 19.24
N ARG A 92 -17.48 2.28 19.42
CA ARG A 92 -17.78 1.73 20.75
C ARG A 92 -16.58 1.77 21.72
N PHE A 93 -15.36 1.74 21.20
CA PHE A 93 -14.15 1.82 22.02
C PHE A 93 -13.86 3.25 22.47
N GLU A 94 -14.26 4.26 21.67
CA GLU A 94 -14.10 5.68 22.02
C GLU A 94 -15.16 6.13 23.04
N ALA A 95 -16.39 5.61 22.94
CA ALA A 95 -17.47 5.91 23.89
C ALA A 95 -17.17 5.41 25.31
N GLN A 96 -16.32 4.40 25.47
CA GLN A 96 -15.92 3.87 26.77
C GLN A 96 -14.70 4.60 27.38
N THR A 97 -14.06 5.49 26.62
CA THR A 97 -13.00 6.37 27.13
C THR A 97 -13.58 7.66 27.69
N ASP A 98 -14.46 7.54 28.69
CA ASP A 98 -14.82 8.64 29.61
C ASP A 98 -13.67 8.97 30.59
N VAL A 99 -12.43 8.65 30.21
CA VAL A 99 -11.25 9.19 30.88
C VAL A 99 -11.13 10.62 30.37
N THR A 100 -11.68 11.56 31.13
CA THR A 100 -11.38 12.98 30.97
C THR A 100 -9.88 13.10 30.79
N ALA A 101 -9.42 13.53 29.61
CA ALA A 101 -8.00 13.69 29.34
C ALA A 101 -7.42 14.60 30.44
N ARG A 102 -6.73 14.00 31.41
CA ARG A 102 -6.12 14.75 32.50
C ARG A 102 -5.00 15.55 31.87
N LYS A 103 -5.16 16.87 31.83
CA LYS A 103 -4.04 17.79 31.59
C LYS A 103 -2.99 17.49 32.67
N SER A 104 -1.96 16.71 32.35
CA SER A 104 -0.77 16.67 33.18
C SER A 104 -0.12 18.04 33.02
N ILE A 105 0.05 18.76 34.12
CA ILE A 105 0.86 19.98 34.12
C ILE A 105 2.27 19.53 33.74
N PRO A 106 2.83 19.97 32.60
CA PRO A 106 4.19 19.61 32.24
C PRO A 106 5.15 20.17 33.30
N PRO A 107 6.27 19.47 33.60
CA PRO A 107 7.31 19.99 34.46
C PRO A 107 7.81 21.35 33.91
N PRO A 108 8.26 22.29 34.77
CA PRO A 108 8.66 23.65 34.36
C PRO A 108 9.79 23.74 33.33
N GLU A 109 10.44 22.62 32.99
CA GLU A 109 11.61 22.56 32.10
C GLU A 109 11.33 22.00 30.69
N ASP A 110 10.11 21.53 30.41
CA ASP A 110 9.77 21.06 29.07
C ASP A 110 9.51 22.26 28.14
N GLN A 111 10.41 22.46 27.18
CA GLN A 111 10.25 23.45 26.12
C GLN A 111 8.88 23.28 25.46
N VAL A 112 8.07 24.34 25.50
CA VAL A 112 6.83 24.40 24.73
C VAL A 112 7.19 24.12 23.27
N LEU A 113 6.60 23.07 22.68
CA LEU A 113 6.74 22.76 21.26
C LEU A 113 6.31 23.99 20.46
N CYS A 114 7.26 24.70 19.87
CA CYS A 114 7.03 25.86 19.02
C CYS A 114 7.29 25.47 17.57
N LEU A 115 6.28 25.58 16.73
CA LEU A 115 6.40 25.39 15.29
C LEU A 115 6.95 26.67 14.65
N THR A 116 7.86 26.50 13.70
CA THR A 116 8.33 27.61 12.86
C THR A 116 7.43 27.77 11.63
N THR A 117 7.34 28.99 11.10
CA THR A 117 6.61 29.28 9.86
C THR A 117 7.19 28.52 8.67
N ALA A 118 8.52 28.34 8.64
CA ALA A 118 9.19 27.56 7.60
C ALA A 118 8.75 26.09 7.59
N ASP A 119 8.59 25.48 8.77
CA ASP A 119 8.16 24.08 8.89
C ASP A 119 6.69 23.90 8.49
N VAL A 120 5.82 24.80 8.93
CA VAL A 120 4.39 24.79 8.58
C VAL A 120 4.22 24.99 7.07
N ARG A 121 4.93 25.96 6.48
CA ARG A 121 4.94 26.19 5.03
C ARG A 121 5.41 24.97 4.26
N LYS A 122 6.54 24.36 4.68
CA LYS A 122 7.07 23.16 4.04
C LYS A 122 6.03 22.04 4.06
N THR A 123 5.34 21.89 5.19
CA THR A 123 4.28 20.89 5.37
C THR A 123 3.09 21.15 4.44
N LEU A 124 2.59 22.39 4.37
CA LEU A 124 1.51 22.80 3.46
C LEU A 124 1.88 22.61 1.99
N SER A 125 3.11 22.98 1.60
CA SER A 125 3.61 22.83 0.23
C SER A 125 3.81 21.36 -0.20
N GLY A 126 3.96 20.46 0.78
CA GLY A 126 4.12 19.03 0.61
C GLY A 126 2.79 18.25 0.57
N VAL A 127 1.65 18.92 0.76
CA VAL A 127 0.32 18.29 0.70
C VAL A 127 0.11 17.69 -0.69
N ASN A 128 -0.35 16.44 -0.73
CA ASN A 128 -0.64 15.76 -1.98
C ASN A 128 -1.98 16.29 -2.57
N PRO A 129 -1.96 17.00 -3.72
CA PRO A 129 -3.16 17.62 -4.29
C PRO A 129 -4.17 16.62 -4.86
N GLN A 130 -3.81 15.33 -4.98
CA GLN A 130 -4.69 14.27 -5.48
C GLN A 130 -5.48 13.57 -4.36
N ARG A 131 -5.27 13.94 -3.09
CA ARG A 131 -6.05 13.42 -1.97
C ARG A 131 -7.42 14.08 -1.93
N SER A 132 -8.41 13.33 -1.48
CA SER A 132 -9.77 13.84 -1.22
C SER A 132 -9.72 14.99 -0.22
N ALA A 133 -10.64 15.94 -0.35
CA ALA A 133 -10.78 17.04 0.59
C ALA A 133 -11.16 16.53 1.98
N GLY A 134 -10.78 17.28 3.01
CA GLY A 134 -11.19 17.03 4.38
C GLY A 134 -12.67 17.32 4.61
N PRO A 135 -13.15 17.23 5.87
CA PRO A 135 -14.53 17.59 6.22
C PRO A 135 -14.85 19.07 6.00
N ASP A 136 -13.82 19.91 5.88
CA ASP A 136 -13.90 21.32 5.49
C ASP A 136 -14.13 21.51 3.98
N ASN A 137 -14.11 20.43 3.19
CA ASN A 137 -14.19 20.42 1.74
C ASN A 137 -13.11 21.30 1.06
N ILE A 138 -11.95 21.49 1.71
CA ILE A 138 -10.82 22.22 1.15
C ILE A 138 -9.92 21.23 0.39
N PRO A 139 -9.74 21.36 -0.94
CA PRO A 139 -8.85 20.50 -1.69
C PRO A 139 -7.40 20.70 -1.28
N GLY A 140 -6.62 19.61 -1.18
CA GLY A 140 -5.20 19.70 -0.86
C GLY A 140 -4.38 20.57 -1.84
N ARG A 141 -4.88 20.74 -3.07
CA ARG A 141 -4.33 21.70 -4.05
C ARG A 141 -4.35 23.14 -3.53
N VAL A 142 -5.45 23.58 -2.92
CA VAL A 142 -5.60 24.94 -2.38
C VAL A 142 -4.61 25.17 -1.25
N LEU A 143 -4.49 24.21 -0.32
CA LEU A 143 -3.51 24.29 0.77
C LEU A 143 -2.07 24.40 0.26
N ARG A 144 -1.76 23.71 -0.84
CA ARG A 144 -0.44 23.72 -1.45
C ARG A 144 -0.15 25.04 -2.19
N GLU A 145 -1.11 25.55 -2.95
CA GLU A 145 -0.96 26.79 -3.72
C GLU A 145 -0.97 28.02 -2.82
N CYS A 146 -1.75 27.99 -1.73
CA CYS A 146 -1.84 29.06 -0.73
C CYS A 146 -0.86 28.88 0.45
N ALA A 147 0.13 27.99 0.33
CA ALA A 147 1.02 27.64 1.44
C ALA A 147 1.81 28.84 1.99
N GLU A 148 2.22 29.78 1.12
CA GLU A 148 2.93 31.00 1.55
C GLU A 148 2.02 31.93 2.34
N GLN A 149 0.77 32.10 1.92
CA GLN A 149 -0.19 33.01 2.55
C GLN A 149 -0.74 32.43 3.86
N LEU A 150 -0.88 31.10 3.94
CA LEU A 150 -1.46 30.41 5.09
C LEU A 150 -0.44 30.08 6.17
N ALA A 151 0.86 30.07 5.86
CA ALA A 151 1.90 29.62 6.79
C ALA A 151 1.89 30.40 8.11
N ASP A 152 1.95 31.73 8.04
CA ASP A 152 2.08 32.57 9.24
C ASP A 152 0.87 32.42 10.17
N VAL A 153 -0.34 32.59 9.63
CA VAL A 153 -1.58 32.47 10.41
C VAL A 153 -1.76 31.06 10.98
N SER A 154 -1.42 30.02 10.20
CA SER A 154 -1.51 28.64 10.67
C SER A 154 -0.51 28.37 11.80
N THR A 155 0.71 28.89 11.69
CA THR A 155 1.74 28.79 12.74
C THR A 155 1.27 29.44 14.04
N ASP A 156 0.67 30.64 13.96
CA ASP A 156 0.14 31.32 15.15
C ASP A 156 -0.96 30.48 15.82
N ILE A 157 -1.92 29.99 15.03
CA ILE A 157 -3.01 29.14 15.55
C ILE A 157 -2.46 27.88 16.20
N PHE A 158 -1.51 27.19 15.56
CA PHE A 158 -0.93 25.97 16.10
C PHE A 158 -0.14 26.22 17.38
N ASN A 159 0.68 27.26 17.43
CA ASN A 159 1.46 27.61 18.63
C ASN A 159 0.56 28.07 19.79
N ILE A 160 -0.53 28.78 19.51
CA ILE A 160 -1.56 29.11 20.52
C ILE A 160 -2.23 27.84 21.03
N SER A 161 -2.57 26.92 20.13
CA SER A 161 -3.20 25.63 20.51
C SER A 161 -2.26 24.76 21.35
N LEU A 162 -0.97 24.70 20.98
CA LEU A 162 0.08 23.97 21.70
C LEU A 162 0.36 24.58 23.09
N SER A 163 0.46 25.90 23.19
CA SER A 163 0.72 26.58 24.47
C SER A 163 -0.48 26.53 25.43
N SER A 164 -1.70 26.60 24.91
CA SER A 164 -2.93 26.49 25.73
C SER A 164 -3.35 25.04 26.02
N ALA A 165 -2.79 24.07 25.29
CA ALA A 165 -3.25 22.69 25.22
C ALA A 165 -4.77 22.62 24.96
N VAL A 166 -5.27 23.44 24.04
CA VAL A 166 -6.68 23.50 23.63
C VAL A 166 -6.76 23.37 22.12
N ILE A 167 -7.41 22.31 21.66
CA ILE A 167 -7.74 22.08 20.26
C ILE A 167 -9.19 22.50 20.03
N PRO A 168 -9.50 23.29 18.99
CA PRO A 168 -10.87 23.60 18.57
C PRO A 168 -11.77 22.37 18.51
N THR A 169 -12.99 22.46 19.04
CA THR A 169 -13.93 21.33 19.12
C THR A 169 -14.33 20.78 17.75
N CYS A 170 -14.33 21.62 16.71
CA CYS A 170 -14.54 21.21 15.32
C CYS A 170 -13.46 20.27 14.80
N LEU A 171 -12.23 20.31 15.34
CA LEU A 171 -11.17 19.36 14.99
C LEU A 171 -11.23 18.06 15.79
N LYS A 172 -12.06 18.00 16.84
CA LYS A 172 -12.30 16.80 17.66
C LYS A 172 -13.46 15.95 17.15
N THR A 173 -14.27 16.51 16.27
CA THR A 173 -15.48 15.86 15.74
C THR A 173 -15.17 15.24 14.39
N THR A 174 -14.85 13.94 14.38
CA THR A 174 -14.69 13.18 13.14
C THR A 174 -16.08 12.87 12.57
N THR A 175 -16.50 13.60 11.52
CA THR A 175 -17.71 13.24 10.77
C THR A 175 -17.31 12.40 9.56
N LEU A 176 -17.35 11.08 9.71
CA LEU A 176 -17.35 10.17 8.56
C LEU A 176 -18.74 10.26 7.90
N SER A 177 -18.87 11.13 6.90
CA SER A 177 -20.05 11.15 6.04
C SER A 177 -19.85 10.13 4.92
N SER A 178 -20.68 9.08 4.94
CA SER A 178 -20.89 8.16 3.82
C SER A 178 -21.62 8.93 2.71
N THR A 179 -20.99 9.09 1.54
CA THR A 179 -21.63 9.54 0.29
C THR A 179 -21.66 8.40 -0.71
#